data_AF-A0A0H3ZRC7-F1
#
_entry.id   AF-A0A0H3ZRC7-F1
#
_cell.length_a   1.000
_cell.length_b   1.000
_cell.length_c   1.000
_cell.angle_alpha   90.00
_cell.angle_beta   90.00
_cell.angle_gamma   90.00
#
_symmetry.space_group_name_H-M   'P 1'
#
loop_
_entity.id
_entity.type
_entity.pdbx_description
1 polymer ?
#
loop_
_entity_poly.entity_id
_entity_poly.type
_entity_poly.pdbx_seq_one_letter_code
_entity_poly.pdbx_strand_id
1 'polypeptide(L)' 'MATKFIVTSENQAVALLEDHFKSKPIAAGRCIKTNSKFWYVKGKRVVMKSAGTQTANGTKQYLVTVE' A
#
# COMPACT_ATOMS: atom_id res chain seq x y z
N MET A 1 -0.07 16.79 -2.69
CA MET A 1 -0.98 16.13 -1.73
C MET A 1 -0.80 14.63 -1.92
N ALA A 2 -0.29 13.90 -0.91
CA ALA A 2 -0.04 12.46 -1.03
C ALA A 2 -1.34 11.69 -0.76
N THR A 3 -1.78 10.86 -1.69
CA THR A 3 -3.01 10.08 -1.54
C THR A 3 -2.77 8.94 -0.55
N LYS A 4 -3.67 8.78 0.42
CA LYS A 4 -3.56 7.80 1.50
C LYS A 4 -4.76 6.85 1.49
N PHE A 5 -4.50 5.55 1.51
CA PHE A 5 -5.51 4.51 1.58
C PHE A 5 -5.24 3.57 2.76
N ILE A 6 -6.29 3.15 3.45
CA ILE A 6 -6.21 2.11 4.47
C ILE A 6 -6.64 0.79 3.85
N VAL A 7 -5.81 -0.23 4.00
CA VAL A 7 -6.06 -1.59 3.48
C VAL A 7 -5.75 -2.61 4.56
N THR A 8 -6.33 -3.80 4.45
CA THR A 8 -6.11 -4.89 5.41
C THR A 8 -5.18 -5.97 4.87
N SER A 9 -4.86 -5.93 3.57
CA SER A 9 -3.97 -6.88 2.92
C SER A 9 -3.23 -6.25 1.74
N GLU A 10 -2.16 -6.90 1.32
CA GLU A 10 -1.41 -6.53 0.11
C GLU A 10 -2.24 -6.71 -1.16
N ASN A 11 -3.03 -7.79 -1.25
CA ASN A 11 -3.90 -8.01 -2.41
C ASN A 11 -4.91 -6.87 -2.57
N GLN A 12 -5.47 -6.38 -1.46
CA GLN A 12 -6.36 -5.23 -1.48
C GLN A 12 -5.61 -3.95 -1.88
N ALA A 13 -4.36 -3.76 -1.43
CA ALA A 13 -3.53 -2.65 -1.87
C ALA A 13 -3.31 -2.66 -3.38
N VAL A 14 -2.92 -3.81 -3.94
CA VAL A 14 -2.68 -3.98 -5.38
C VAL A 14 -3.95 -3.73 -6.17
N ALA A 15 -5.07 -4.33 -5.80
CA ALA A 15 -6.35 -4.14 -6.48
C ALA A 15 -6.79 -2.67 -6.47
N LEU A 16 -6.62 -1.98 -5.33
CA LEU A 16 -6.97 -0.56 -5.21
C LEU A 16 -6.05 0.31 -6.07
N LEU A 17 -4.75 0.03 -6.10
CA LEU A 17 -3.80 0.75 -6.96
C LEU A 17 -4.08 0.51 -8.45
N GLU A 18 -4.41 -0.73 -8.82
CA GLU A 18 -4.82 -1.08 -10.18
C GLU A 18 -6.06 -0.31 -10.61
N ASP A 19 -7.07 -0.24 -9.75
CA ASP A 19 -8.30 0.48 -10.03
C ASP A 19 -8.09 2.01 -10.06
N HIS A 20 -7.34 2.56 -9.11
CA HIS A 20 -7.10 4.00 -8.99
C HIS A 20 -6.24 4.54 -10.14
N PHE A 21 -5.19 3.82 -10.52
CA PHE A 21 -4.28 4.24 -11.59
C PHE A 21 -4.63 3.66 -12.96
N LYS A 22 -5.60 2.73 -13.04
CA LYS A 22 -5.92 1.95 -14.25
C LYS A 22 -4.67 1.32 -14.87
N SER A 23 -3.77 0.83 -14.02
CA SER A 23 -2.47 0.28 -14.41
C SER A 23 -1.94 -0.65 -13.33
N LYS A 24 -1.26 -1.73 -13.75
CA LYS A 24 -0.64 -2.67 -12.82
C LYS A 24 0.52 -2.02 -12.05
N PRO A 25 0.52 -2.05 -10.71
CA PRO A 25 1.66 -1.60 -9.92
C PRO A 25 2.80 -2.61 -10.03
N ILE A 26 4.01 -2.10 -10.19
CA ILE A 26 5.23 -2.89 -10.30
C ILE A 26 5.84 -2.98 -8.90
N ALA A 27 5.98 -4.20 -8.36
CA ALA A 27 6.63 -4.41 -7.07
C ALA A 27 8.10 -3.97 -7.14
N ALA A 28 8.46 -3.00 -6.30
CA ALA A 28 9.81 -2.44 -6.26
C ALA A 28 10.67 -3.07 -5.16
N GLY A 29 10.04 -3.62 -4.12
CA GLY A 29 10.71 -4.34 -3.05
C GLY A 29 10.08 -4.16 -1.68
N ARG A 30 10.83 -4.55 -0.64
CA ARG A 30 10.41 -4.50 0.77
C ARG A 30 11.56 -4.00 1.63
N CYS A 31 11.31 -3.03 2.50
CA CYS A 31 12.27 -2.60 3.51
C CYS A 31 12.28 -3.63 4.64
N ILE A 32 13.44 -4.24 4.88
CA ILE A 32 13.61 -5.28 5.92
C ILE A 32 13.44 -4.67 7.32
N LYS A 33 13.92 -3.45 7.56
CA LYS A 33 13.88 -2.80 8.89
C LYS A 33 12.46 -2.42 9.33
N THR A 34 11.67 -1.85 8.42
CA THR A 34 10.32 -1.31 8.74
C THR A 34 9.20 -2.19 8.22
N ASN A 35 9.54 -3.30 7.59
CA ASN A 35 8.62 -4.20 6.93
C ASN A 35 7.73 -3.53 5.85
N SER A 36 8.12 -2.34 5.37
CA SER A 36 7.34 -1.56 4.42
C SER A 36 7.48 -2.13 3.01
N LYS A 37 6.39 -2.18 2.26
CA LYS A 37 6.40 -2.62 0.85
C LYS A 37 6.34 -1.41 -0.08
N PHE A 38 6.98 -1.54 -1.23
CA PHE A 38 7.07 -0.47 -2.21
C PHE A 38 6.63 -0.96 -3.58
N TRP A 39 5.89 -0.12 -4.29
CA TRP A 39 5.55 -0.30 -5.70
C TRP A 39 5.81 0.97 -6.48
N TYR A 40 5.90 0.82 -7.80
CA TYR A 40 5.82 1.92 -8.75
C TYR A 40 4.60 1.77 -9.64
N VAL A 41 3.86 2.85 -9.84
CA VAL A 41 2.71 2.87 -10.75
C VAL A 41 2.66 4.22 -11.48
N LYS A 42 2.68 4.20 -12.81
CA LYS A 42 2.71 5.42 -13.66
C LYS A 42 3.76 6.46 -13.23
N GLY A 43 4.95 6.00 -12.86
CA GLY A 43 6.05 6.87 -12.40
C GLY A 43 5.92 7.41 -10.97
N LYS A 44 4.86 7.06 -10.23
CA LYS A 44 4.68 7.41 -8.82
C LYS A 44 5.16 6.32 -7.89
N ARG A 45 5.72 6.70 -6.75
CA ARG A 45 6.17 5.75 -5.72
C ARG A 45 5.02 5.48 -4.76
N VAL A 46 4.76 4.21 -4.49
CA VAL A 46 3.73 3.79 -3.55
C VAL A 46 4.39 3.05 -2.40
N VAL A 47 4.01 3.40 -1.18
CA VAL A 47 4.56 2.81 0.04
C VAL A 47 3.44 2.28 0.91
N MET A 48 3.45 0.99 1.24
CA MET A 48 2.56 0.38 2.23
C MET A 48 3.32 0.13 3.52
N LYS A 49 2.80 0.67 4.62
CA LYS A 49 3.36 0.53 5.97
C LYS A 49 2.29 0.00 6.91
N SER A 50 2.68 -0.64 8.01
CA SER A 50 1.74 -0.95 9.09
C SER A 50 1.14 0.36 9.63
N ALA A 51 -0.19 0.44 9.73
CA ALA A 51 -0.86 1.61 10.29
C ALA A 51 -0.80 1.64 11.83
N GLY A 52 -0.38 0.54 12.46
CA GLY A 52 -0.44 0.38 13.93
C GLY A 52 -1.85 0.17 14.47
N THR A 53 -2.87 0.26 13.61
CA THR A 53 -4.28 0.05 13.94
C THR A 53 -4.77 -1.33 13.47
N GLN A 54 -5.84 -1.78 14.09
CA GLN A 54 -6.54 -3.02 13.72
C GLN A 54 -8.03 -2.72 13.59
N THR A 55 -8.70 -3.47 12.73
CA THR A 55 -10.17 -3.47 12.67
C THR A 55 -10.75 -4.07 13.95
N ALA A 56 -12.04 -3.85 14.22
CA ALA A 56 -12.74 -4.43 15.38
C ALA A 56 -12.64 -5.98 15.45
N ASN A 57 -12.44 -6.63 14.30
CA ASN A 57 -12.29 -8.09 14.19
C ASN A 57 -10.81 -8.54 14.29
N GLY A 58 -9.89 -7.66 14.72
CA GLY A 58 -8.48 -7.99 14.92
C GLY A 58 -7.62 -8.01 13.65
N THR A 59 -8.17 -7.70 12.47
CA THR A 59 -7.39 -7.66 11.23
C THR A 59 -6.48 -6.43 11.21
N LYS A 60 -5.18 -6.64 11.00
CA LYS A 60 -4.17 -5.56 10.89
C LYS A 60 -4.47 -4.64 9.72
N GLN A 61 -4.32 -3.35 9.95
CA GLN A 61 -4.44 -2.34 8.90
C GLN A 61 -3.08 -1.83 8.46
N TYR A 62 -3.02 -1.45 7.20
CA TYR A 62 -1.85 -0.92 6.53
C TYR A 62 -2.21 0.38 5.84
N LEU A 63 -1.33 1.36 5.96
CA LEU A 63 -1.44 2.64 5.29
C LEU A 63 -0.64 2.57 3.99
N VAL A 64 -1.33 2.74 2.87
CA VAL A 64 -0.76 2.91 1.54
C VAL A 64 -0.67 4.40 1.25
N THR A 65 0.53 4.90 0.97
CA THR A 65 0.78 6.30 0.60
C THR A 65 1.34 6.35 -0.81
N VAL A 66 0.74 7.19 -1.66
CA VAL A 66 1.25 7.53 -2.99
C VAL A 66 2.00 8.85 -2.91
N GLU A 67 3.29 8.81 -3.29
CA GLU A 67 4.20 9.96 -3.39
C GLU A 67 4.40 10.39 -4.84
#